data_AF-A0A9W8L3G3-F1
#
_entry.id   AF-A0A9W8L3G3-F1
#
_cell.length_a   1.000
_cell.length_b   1.000
_cell.length_c   1.000
_cell.angle_alpha   90.00
_cell.angle_beta   90.00
_cell.angle_gamma   90.00
#
_symmetry.space_group_name_H-M   'P 1'
#
loop_
_entity.id
_entity.type
_entity.pdbx_description
1 polymer ?
#
loop_
_entity_poly.entity_id
_entity_poly.type
_entity_poly.pdbx_seq_one_letter_code
_entity_poly.pdbx_strand_id
1 'polypeptide(L)'
;MSATSLISTQITNPVLRPKVIRPDHWTPLVVASGFDSQKAHANLFMLAAQPGHPLTPKTSEDIRQYKLLARRNKLIADMDMVESQVAQLARSLVYIDSLASKAVPQEEVPKIKLFWEDSEWIKKVEAAGLYWPKWIEHDSLEMKRGNIVLNQELRNVVTMASA
;
A
#
# COMPACT_ATOMS: atom_id res chain seq x y z
N MET A 1 -0.66 4.29 18.30
CA MET A 1 -2.08 4.15 17.89
C MET A 1 -2.40 2.67 17.80
N SER A 2 -3.58 2.23 18.27
CA SER A 2 -4.00 0.83 18.12
C SER A 2 -4.36 0.55 16.64
N ALA A 3 -4.13 -0.68 16.15
CA ALA A 3 -4.58 -1.09 14.81
C ALA A 3 -6.09 -0.84 14.60
N THR A 4 -6.87 -0.97 15.69
CA THR A 4 -8.31 -0.72 15.69
C THR A 4 -8.67 0.74 15.41
N SER A 5 -7.90 1.69 15.97
CA SER A 5 -8.14 3.12 15.71
C SER A 5 -7.78 3.49 14.27
N LEU A 6 -6.71 2.91 13.72
CA LEU A 6 -6.25 3.17 12.35
C LEU A 6 -7.27 2.70 11.29
N ILE A 7 -7.79 1.47 11.43
CA ILE A 7 -8.78 0.93 10.49
C ILE A 7 -10.08 1.76 10.53
N SER A 8 -10.47 2.23 11.72
CA SER A 8 -11.66 3.06 11.87
C SER A 8 -11.56 4.42 11.16
N THR A 9 -10.35 4.95 10.99
CA THR A 9 -10.09 6.21 10.28
C THR A 9 -9.91 6.04 8.78
N GLN A 10 -9.46 4.86 8.32
CA GLN A 10 -9.19 4.61 6.89
C GLN A 10 -10.46 4.27 6.09
N ILE A 11 -11.44 3.61 6.70
CA ILE A 11 -12.73 3.31 6.05
C ILE A 11 -13.69 4.48 6.31
N THR A 12 -13.86 5.36 5.31
CA THR A 12 -14.66 6.59 5.45
C THR A 12 -16.12 6.30 5.79
N ASN A 13 -16.75 5.33 5.12
CA ASN A 13 -18.16 4.99 5.35
C ASN A 13 -18.33 4.12 6.61
N PRO A 14 -18.99 4.62 7.68
CA PRO A 14 -19.17 3.85 8.92
C PRO A 14 -19.94 2.55 8.73
N VAL A 15 -20.84 2.50 7.75
CA VAL A 15 -21.67 1.31 7.46
C VAL A 15 -20.83 0.15 6.92
N LEU A 16 -19.71 0.46 6.26
CA LEU A 16 -18.80 -0.53 5.68
C LEU A 16 -17.71 -0.98 6.65
N ARG A 17 -17.61 -0.36 7.83
CA ARG A 17 -16.59 -0.71 8.82
C ARG A 17 -16.87 -2.08 9.44
N PRO A 18 -15.86 -2.95 9.56
CA PRO A 18 -16.02 -4.19 10.29
C PRO A 18 -16.30 -3.88 11.77
N LYS A 19 -17.31 -4.54 12.35
CA LYS A 19 -17.64 -4.40 13.79
C LYS A 19 -16.53 -4.95 14.70
N VAL A 20 -15.82 -5.97 14.22
CA VAL A 20 -14.71 -6.61 14.92
C VAL A 20 -13.61 -6.88 13.90
N ILE A 21 -12.37 -6.57 14.26
CA ILE A 21 -11.18 -6.89 13.46
C ILE A 21 -10.80 -8.33 13.74
N ARG A 22 -10.92 -9.17 12.72
CA ARG A 22 -10.63 -10.60 12.74
C ARG A 22 -9.27 -10.86 12.11
N PRO A 23 -8.21 -11.21 12.85
CA PRO A 23 -6.84 -11.33 12.31
C PRO A 23 -6.69 -12.28 11.11
N ASP A 24 -7.57 -13.26 10.98
CA ASP A 24 -7.66 -14.22 9.89
C ASP A 24 -8.16 -13.61 8.57
N HIS A 25 -8.85 -12.48 8.62
CA HIS A 25 -9.35 -11.76 7.44
C HIS A 25 -8.37 -10.68 6.94
N TRP A 26 -7.23 -10.48 7.61
CA TRP A 26 -6.24 -9.48 7.24
C TRP A 26 -4.95 -10.18 6.80
N THR A 27 -4.64 -10.03 5.52
CA THR A 27 -3.39 -10.49 4.92
C THR A 27 -2.56 -9.27 4.52
N PRO A 28 -1.25 -9.23 4.82
CA PRO A 28 -0.40 -8.15 4.37
C PRO A 28 -0.26 -8.20 2.84
N LEU A 29 -0.70 -7.14 2.15
CA LEU A 29 -0.55 -7.00 0.70
C LEU A 29 0.88 -6.63 0.30
N VAL A 30 1.44 -5.66 1.03
CA VAL A 30 2.80 -5.16 0.82
C VAL A 30 3.38 -4.69 2.15
N VAL A 31 4.68 -4.95 2.36
CA VAL A 31 5.43 -4.46 3.52
C VAL A 31 6.61 -3.64 3.04
N ALA A 32 6.76 -2.42 3.57
CA ALA A 32 7.91 -1.57 3.29
C ALA A 32 8.92 -1.65 4.44
N SER A 33 10.21 -1.78 4.13
CA SER A 33 11.31 -1.81 5.09
C SER A 33 12.53 -1.03 4.59
N GLY A 34 13.50 -0.76 5.46
CA GLY A 34 14.73 -0.03 5.12
C GLY A 34 14.65 1.49 5.30
N PHE A 35 13.78 1.97 6.21
CA PHE A 35 13.73 3.39 6.55
C PHE A 35 14.82 3.75 7.56
N ASP A 36 15.60 4.80 7.29
CA ASP A 36 16.61 5.32 8.23
C ASP A 36 16.04 5.99 9.47
N SER A 37 14.84 6.55 9.33
CA SER A 37 14.22 7.33 10.39
C SER A 37 12.73 7.04 10.52
N GLN A 38 12.26 7.08 11.75
CA GLN A 38 10.83 6.98 12.05
C GLN A 38 10.02 8.09 11.37
N LYS A 39 10.62 9.28 11.18
CA LYS A 39 10.00 10.40 10.46
C LYS A 39 9.78 10.08 8.98
N ALA A 40 10.78 9.51 8.30
CA ALA A 40 10.65 9.08 6.91
C ALA A 40 9.56 8.02 6.75
N HIS A 41 9.55 7.03 7.63
CA HIS A 41 8.51 6.02 7.70
C HIS A 41 7.11 6.64 7.90
N ALA A 42 6.96 7.53 8.89
CA ALA A 42 5.68 8.18 9.18
C ALA A 42 5.18 9.04 8.01
N ASN A 43 6.08 9.77 7.34
CA ASN A 43 5.74 10.59 6.19
C ASN A 43 5.23 9.75 5.01
N LEU A 44 5.92 8.67 4.65
CA LEU A 44 5.44 7.77 3.61
C LEU A 44 4.11 7.14 4.01
N PHE A 45 3.97 6.68 5.25
CA PHE A 45 2.72 6.12 5.75
C PHE A 45 1.56 7.11 5.60
N MET A 46 1.75 8.38 5.98
CA MET A 46 0.70 9.41 5.84
C MET A 46 0.30 9.69 4.39
N LEU A 47 1.27 9.67 3.45
CA LEU A 47 1.02 9.88 2.03
C LEU A 47 0.29 8.67 1.40
N ALA A 48 0.74 7.46 1.73
CA ALA A 48 0.16 6.22 1.25
C ALA A 48 -1.24 5.97 1.83
N ALA A 49 -1.51 6.40 3.07
CA ALA A 49 -2.80 6.24 3.73
C ALA A 49 -3.91 7.17 3.20
N GLN A 50 -3.59 8.11 2.30
CA GLN A 50 -4.61 8.94 1.66
C GLN A 50 -5.50 8.10 0.74
N PRO A 51 -6.75 8.55 0.47
CA PRO A 51 -7.59 7.91 -0.53
C PRO A 51 -6.89 7.88 -1.89
N GLY A 52 -6.64 6.69 -2.41
CA GLY A 52 -6.05 6.50 -3.72
C GLY A 52 -7.03 6.63 -4.87
N HIS A 53 -6.49 6.82 -6.07
CA HIS A 53 -7.21 6.71 -7.33
C HIS A 53 -6.74 5.45 -8.08
N PRO A 54 -7.59 4.81 -8.90
CA PRO A 54 -7.20 3.64 -9.69
C PRO A 54 -5.99 3.95 -10.59
N LEU A 55 -5.28 2.90 -11.03
CA LEU A 55 -4.11 3.05 -11.89
C LEU A 55 -4.50 3.67 -13.22
N THR A 56 -5.61 3.20 -13.78
CA THR A 56 -6.19 3.71 -15.02
C THR A 56 -7.50 4.46 -14.74
N PRO A 57 -7.74 5.59 -15.42
CA PRO A 57 -9.04 6.25 -15.37
C PRO A 57 -10.14 5.31 -15.86
N LYS A 58 -11.28 5.28 -15.15
CA LYS A 58 -12.44 4.48 -15.58
C LYS A 58 -12.96 4.97 -16.93
N THR A 59 -13.21 4.05 -17.84
CA THR A 59 -13.80 4.36 -19.15
C THR A 59 -15.29 4.69 -19.02
N SER A 60 -15.87 5.25 -20.08
CA SER A 60 -17.32 5.51 -20.15
C SER A 60 -18.15 4.22 -20.01
N GLU A 61 -17.63 3.10 -20.53
CA GLU A 61 -18.29 1.79 -20.42
C GLU A 61 -18.20 1.25 -18.99
N ASP A 62 -17.07 1.38 -18.30
CA ASP A 62 -16.95 0.99 -16.89
C ASP A 62 -17.95 1.73 -16.00
N ILE A 63 -18.12 3.03 -16.25
CA ILE A 63 -19.10 3.87 -15.56
C ILE A 63 -20.52 3.39 -15.85
N ARG A 64 -20.82 3.02 -17.10
CA ARG A 64 -22.13 2.50 -17.49
C ARG A 64 -22.42 1.16 -16.81
N GLN A 65 -21.48 0.22 -16.86
CA GLN A 65 -21.61 -1.09 -16.22
C GLN A 65 -21.81 -0.95 -14.71
N TYR A 66 -21.02 -0.09 -14.06
CA TYR A 66 -21.18 0.20 -12.64
C TYR A 66 -22.59 0.72 -12.32
N LYS A 67 -23.16 1.62 -13.13
CA LYS A 67 -24.53 2.14 -12.91
C LYS A 67 -25.58 1.04 -12.96
N LEU A 68 -25.41 0.04 -13.82
CA LEU A 68 -26.33 -1.10 -13.97
C LEU A 68 -26.24 -2.11 -12.82
N LEU A 69 -25.17 -2.10 -12.02
CA LEU A 69 -25.02 -3.01 -10.90
C LEU A 69 -26.11 -2.82 -9.84
N ALA A 70 -26.58 -3.94 -9.29
CA ALA A 70 -27.41 -3.95 -8.10
C ALA A 70 -26.67 -3.32 -6.90
N ARG A 71 -27.41 -2.70 -5.97
CA ARG A 71 -26.85 -1.97 -4.83
C ARG A 71 -25.82 -2.79 -4.03
N ARG A 72 -26.08 -4.08 -3.80
CA ARG A 72 -25.16 -4.98 -3.08
C ARG A 72 -23.81 -5.11 -3.80
N ASN A 73 -23.83 -5.23 -5.12
CA ASN A 73 -22.61 -5.41 -5.91
C ASN A 73 -21.81 -4.10 -6.01
N LYS A 74 -22.50 -2.95 -6.04
CA LYS A 74 -21.86 -1.64 -5.94
C LYS A 74 -21.07 -1.51 -4.63
N LEU A 75 -21.67 -1.92 -3.51
CA LEU A 75 -20.98 -1.86 -2.20
C LEU A 75 -19.73 -2.74 -2.18
N ILE A 76 -19.77 -3.94 -2.77
CA ILE A 76 -18.58 -4.81 -2.86
C ILE A 76 -17.50 -4.15 -3.73
N ALA A 77 -17.87 -3.60 -4.87
CA ALA A 77 -16.94 -2.90 -5.76
C ALA A 77 -16.35 -1.63 -5.12
N ASP A 78 -17.13 -0.90 -4.33
CA ASP A 78 -16.68 0.31 -3.62
C ASP A 78 -15.75 -0.02 -2.43
N MET A 79 -15.87 -1.24 -1.87
CA MET A 79 -14.97 -1.73 -0.82
C MET A 79 -13.63 -2.24 -1.34
N ASP A 80 -13.56 -2.62 -2.62
CA ASP A 80 -12.30 -3.02 -3.23
C ASP A 80 -11.45 -1.79 -3.54
N MET A 81 -10.50 -1.54 -2.64
CA MET A 81 -9.57 -0.41 -2.75
C MET A 81 -8.15 -0.86 -3.08
N VAL A 82 -7.91 -2.15 -3.35
CA VAL A 82 -6.55 -2.71 -3.47
C VAL A 82 -5.74 -1.99 -4.53
N GLU A 83 -6.25 -1.95 -5.77
CA GLU A 83 -5.59 -1.28 -6.88
C GLU A 83 -5.36 0.21 -6.58
N SER A 84 -6.36 0.89 -6.04
CA SER A 84 -6.29 2.33 -5.76
C SER A 84 -5.21 2.64 -4.71
N GLN A 85 -5.05 1.77 -3.70
CA GLN A 85 -4.04 1.92 -2.66
C GLN A 85 -2.64 1.59 -3.18
N VAL A 86 -2.48 0.56 -4.01
CA VAL A 86 -1.21 0.26 -4.70
C VAL A 86 -0.79 1.46 -5.58
N ALA A 87 -1.73 2.02 -6.33
CA ALA A 87 -1.49 3.21 -7.13
C ALA A 87 -1.11 4.43 -6.28
N GLN A 88 -1.74 4.62 -5.12
CA GLN A 88 -1.41 5.69 -4.18
C GLN A 88 -0.01 5.53 -3.60
N LEU A 89 0.39 4.30 -3.25
CA LEU A 89 1.74 4.00 -2.81
C LEU A 89 2.76 4.38 -3.90
N ALA A 90 2.56 3.93 -5.13
CA ALA A 90 3.44 4.26 -6.25
C ALA A 90 3.55 5.78 -6.46
N ARG A 91 2.42 6.50 -6.49
CA ARG A 91 2.40 7.97 -6.61
C ARG A 91 3.09 8.67 -5.45
N SER A 92 2.94 8.16 -4.23
CA SER A 92 3.59 8.70 -3.04
C SER A 92 5.11 8.57 -3.13
N LEU A 93 5.61 7.44 -3.62
CA LEU A 93 7.04 7.20 -3.82
C LEU A 93 7.60 8.08 -4.94
N VAL A 94 6.90 8.20 -6.07
CA VAL A 94 7.27 9.13 -7.16
C VAL A 94 7.28 10.58 -6.65
N TYR A 95 6.31 10.98 -5.82
CA TYR A 95 6.28 12.30 -5.22
C TYR A 95 7.51 12.54 -4.33
N ILE A 96 7.85 11.60 -3.45
CA ILE A 96 9.05 11.68 -2.61
C ILE A 96 10.32 11.77 -3.48
N ASP A 97 10.41 10.96 -4.53
CA ASP A 97 11.52 10.96 -5.47
C ASP A 97 11.68 12.34 -6.16
N SER A 98 10.57 12.96 -6.54
CA SER A 98 10.54 14.31 -7.14
C SER A 98 10.97 15.42 -6.18
N LEU A 99 10.80 15.21 -4.87
CA LEU A 99 11.25 16.13 -3.83
C LEU A 99 12.73 15.91 -3.50
N ALA A 100 13.16 14.65 -3.40
CA ALA A 100 14.53 14.28 -3.04
C ALA A 100 15.55 14.64 -4.14
N SER A 101 15.15 14.49 -5.41
CA SER A 101 15.95 14.83 -6.60
C SER A 101 16.38 16.30 -6.67
N LYS A 102 15.84 17.19 -5.82
CA LYS A 102 16.28 18.59 -5.71
C LYS A 102 17.36 18.84 -4.65
N ALA A 103 17.71 17.86 -3.80
CA ALA A 103 18.55 18.10 -2.62
C ALA A 103 19.58 17.01 -2.26
N VAL A 104 19.50 15.77 -2.79
CA VAL A 104 20.36 14.66 -2.32
C VAL A 104 20.98 13.87 -3.49
N PRO A 105 22.31 13.60 -3.48
CA PRO A 105 22.95 12.68 -4.42
C PRO A 105 22.34 11.27 -4.30
N GLN A 106 21.89 10.69 -5.41
CA GLN A 106 21.15 9.42 -5.43
C GLN A 106 21.95 8.20 -4.97
N GLU A 107 23.27 8.31 -4.80
CA GLU A 107 24.18 7.18 -4.53
C GLU A 107 24.24 6.78 -3.04
N GLU A 108 23.78 7.63 -2.12
CA GLU A 108 23.79 7.36 -0.67
C GLU A 108 22.40 7.08 -0.08
N VAL A 109 21.35 7.05 -0.91
CA VAL A 109 19.99 6.83 -0.42
C VAL A 109 19.82 5.35 -0.06
N PRO A 110 19.51 5.01 1.20
CA PRO A 110 19.24 3.64 1.60
C PRO A 110 18.04 3.13 0.83
N LYS A 111 18.22 1.92 0.30
CA LYS A 111 17.21 1.32 -0.55
C LYS A 111 16.06 0.83 0.32
N ILE A 112 14.87 1.37 0.07
CA ILE A 112 13.64 0.89 0.70
C ILE A 112 13.21 -0.36 -0.08
N LYS A 113 12.99 -1.45 0.65
CA LYS A 113 12.49 -2.71 0.10
C LYS A 113 10.98 -2.79 0.25
N LEU A 114 10.28 -3.12 -0.83
CA LEU A 114 8.87 -3.45 -0.86
C LEU A 114 8.69 -4.96 -1.06
N PHE A 115 8.16 -5.64 -0.04
CA PHE A 115 7.85 -7.06 -0.06
C PHE A 115 6.39 -7.25 -0.47
N TRP A 116 6.14 -7.89 -1.61
CA TRP A 116 4.81 -8.03 -2.22
C TRP A 116 4.22 -9.43 -2.03
N GLU A 117 2.95 -9.51 -1.64
CA GLU A 117 2.19 -10.77 -1.74
C GLU A 117 2.14 -11.25 -3.20
N ASP A 118 1.84 -10.32 -4.11
CA ASP A 118 1.75 -10.57 -5.54
C ASP A 118 2.64 -9.58 -6.31
N SER A 119 3.69 -10.09 -6.95
CA SER A 119 4.63 -9.29 -7.74
C SER A 119 4.04 -8.78 -9.06
N GLU A 120 2.87 -9.26 -9.49
CA GLU A 120 2.19 -8.73 -10.68
C GLU A 120 1.82 -7.25 -10.52
N TRP A 121 1.61 -6.78 -9.28
CA TRP A 121 1.31 -5.37 -9.01
C TRP A 121 2.40 -4.43 -9.54
N ILE A 122 3.66 -4.87 -9.52
CA ILE A 122 4.80 -4.10 -10.04
C ILE A 122 4.59 -3.81 -11.53
N LYS A 123 4.30 -4.86 -12.30
CA LYS A 123 4.07 -4.79 -13.75
C LYS A 123 2.80 -4.00 -14.08
N LYS A 124 1.74 -4.15 -13.29
CA LYS A 124 0.46 -3.41 -13.48
C LYS A 124 0.67 -1.91 -13.31
N VAL A 125 1.47 -1.50 -12.32
CA VAL A 125 1.82 -0.09 -12.09
C VAL A 125 2.61 0.48 -13.27
N GLU A 126 3.62 -0.26 -13.75
CA GLU A 126 4.44 0.14 -14.90
C GLU A 126 3.62 0.22 -16.19
N ALA A 127 2.73 -0.74 -16.43
CA ALA A 127 1.84 -0.76 -17.58
C ALA A 127 0.85 0.43 -17.60
N ALA A 128 0.52 0.98 -16.42
CA ALA A 128 -0.31 2.17 -16.29
C ALA A 128 0.46 3.49 -16.48
N GLY A 129 1.75 3.44 -16.79
CA GLY A 129 2.60 4.61 -17.04
C GLY A 129 3.14 5.29 -15.78
N LEU A 130 2.97 4.67 -14.60
CA LEU A 130 3.72 5.03 -13.40
C LEU A 130 5.07 4.31 -13.40
N TYR A 131 6.00 4.75 -12.56
CA TYR A 131 7.30 4.11 -12.41
C TYR A 131 7.66 3.95 -10.93
N TRP A 132 8.54 2.99 -10.65
CA TRP A 132 9.13 2.81 -9.33
C TRP A 132 10.46 3.58 -9.27
N PRO A 133 10.69 4.41 -8.23
CA PRO A 133 11.96 5.10 -8.07
C PRO A 133 13.14 4.13 -7.95
N LYS A 134 14.34 4.52 -8.41
CA LYS A 134 15.52 3.65 -8.45
C LYS A 134 16.02 3.15 -7.09
N TRP A 135 15.69 3.88 -6.02
CA TRP A 135 16.01 3.52 -4.64
C TRP A 135 14.98 2.54 -4.02
N ILE A 136 13.97 2.13 -4.78
CA ILE A 136 13.06 1.06 -4.39
C ILE A 136 13.56 -0.27 -4.92
N GLU A 137 13.66 -1.24 -4.01
CA GLU A 137 13.86 -2.65 -4.33
C GLU A 137 12.56 -3.41 -4.12
N HIS A 138 12.31 -4.40 -4.97
CA HIS A 138 11.13 -5.25 -4.91
C HIS A 138 11.54 -6.67 -4.55
N ASP A 139 10.81 -7.28 -3.61
CA ASP A 139 11.01 -8.66 -3.21
C ASP A 139 9.65 -9.34 -2.95
N SER A 140 9.66 -10.67 -2.86
CA SER A 140 8.47 -11.46 -2.56
C SER A 140 8.21 -11.50 -1.06
N LEU A 141 6.96 -11.31 -0.66
CA LEU A 141 6.52 -11.48 0.71
C LEU A 141 6.28 -12.97 0.97
N GLU A 142 7.15 -13.57 1.78
CA GLU A 142 7.03 -14.95 2.18
C GLU A 142 6.05 -15.06 3.35
N MET A 143 4.97 -15.80 3.16
CA MET A 143 3.92 -15.94 4.16
C MET A 143 3.58 -17.40 4.47
N LYS A 144 3.27 -17.67 5.74
CA LYS A 144 2.68 -18.94 6.21
C LYS A 144 1.25 -18.68 6.67
N ARG A 145 0.32 -19.55 6.29
CA ARG A 145 -1.12 -19.43 6.65
C ARG A 145 -1.74 -18.08 6.25
N GLY A 146 -1.23 -17.44 5.19
CA GLY A 146 -1.77 -16.20 4.62
C GLY A 146 -1.49 -14.91 5.39
N ASN A 147 -1.09 -14.96 6.67
CA ASN A 147 -0.88 -13.77 7.48
C ASN A 147 0.40 -13.77 8.34
N ILE A 148 1.15 -14.88 8.38
CA ILE A 148 2.40 -14.97 9.15
C ILE A 148 3.58 -14.69 8.23
N VAL A 149 4.18 -13.51 8.36
CA VAL A 149 5.36 -13.11 7.58
C VAL A 149 6.60 -13.93 7.98
N LEU A 150 7.28 -14.50 6.99
CA LEU A 150 8.44 -15.36 7.14
C LEU A 150 9.77 -14.67 6.83
N ASN A 151 9.77 -13.60 6.03
CA ASN A 151 11.00 -12.89 5.65
C ASN A 151 11.81 -12.51 6.91
N GLN A 152 13.02 -13.06 7.03
CA GLN A 152 13.87 -12.88 8.22
C GLN A 152 14.20 -11.40 8.46
N GLU A 153 14.40 -10.64 7.37
CA GLU A 153 14.67 -9.20 7.40
C GLU A 153 13.55 -8.40 8.11
N LEU A 154 12.30 -8.84 7.99
CA LEU A 154 11.15 -8.19 8.62
C LEU A 154 10.96 -8.59 10.09
N ARG A 155 11.51 -9.73 10.50
CA ARG A 155 11.38 -10.25 11.88
C ARG A 155 12.29 -9.53 12.87
N ASN A 156 13.47 -9.12 12.43
CA ASN A 156 14.47 -8.48 13.29
C ASN A 156 14.11 -7.04 13.68
N VAL A 157 13.21 -6.39 12.95
CA VAL A 157 12.78 -5.00 13.20
C VAL A 157 11.88 -4.90 14.45
N VAL A 158 11.11 -5.94 14.77
CA VAL A 158 10.19 -5.94 15.92
C VAL A 158 10.95 -5.98 17.25
N THR A 159 12.13 -6.61 17.28
CA THR A 159 12.92 -6.79 18.50
C THR A 159 13.61 -5.50 18.96
N MET A 160 13.94 -4.58 18.04
CA MET A 160 14.61 -3.32 18.38
C MET A 160 13.67 -2.18 18.79
N ALA A 161 12.36 -2.31 18.59
CA ALA A 161 11.37 -1.33 19.06
C ALA A 161 10.89 -1.60 20.51
N SER A 162 11.41 -2.66 21.16
CA SER A 162 10.98 -3.13 22.48
C SER A 162 12.09 -3.10 23.55
N ALA A 163 13.22 -2.45 23.26
CA ALA A 163 14.34 -2.21 24.19
C ALA A 163 14.55 -0.70 24.34
#